data_AF-A0A1L9B8F2-F1
#
_entry.id   AF-A0A1L9B8F2-F1
#
_cell.length_a   1.000
_cell.length_b   1.000
_cell.length_c   1.000
_cell.angle_alpha   90.00
_cell.angle_beta   90.00
_cell.angle_gamma   90.00
#
_symmetry.space_group_name_H-M   'P 1'
#
loop_
_entity.id
_entity.type
_entity.pdbx_description
1 polymer ?
#
loop_
_entity_poly.entity_id
_entity_poly.type
_entity_poly.pdbx_seq_one_letter_code
_entity_poly.pdbx_strand_id
1 'polypeptide(L)'
;MEHTAHLWLFFVLVFGIVALPGLDMAFVLASSLGGGRNAGLSAVAGIVSGGACHVVVAATGAAVLLQVVPAAFNLLLWLGALYVAWIGFSLFRGGAAFTASPLEGERETSATFRRGMVTNLLNPKAYLFMLAVFPQFLRPEYGPTWIQALVLGVIITLTQVAVYGAIVLVGDGARGWLESNPRASAAIGRGLGALMVLVAVLTVFKEWRSA
;
A
#
# COMPACT_ATOMS: atom_id res chain seq x y z
N MET A 1 -23.89 10.76 -18.04
CA MET A 1 -23.20 11.37 -16.88
C MET A 1 -22.12 12.29 -17.43
N GLU A 2 -22.02 13.54 -16.97
CA GLU A 2 -20.96 14.43 -17.45
C GLU A 2 -19.59 13.79 -17.16
N HIS A 3 -18.64 13.90 -18.09
CA HIS A 3 -17.30 13.30 -17.99
C HIS A 3 -16.62 13.65 -16.65
N THR A 4 -16.85 14.85 -16.14
CA THR A 4 -16.40 15.35 -14.84
C THR A 4 -16.99 14.56 -13.66
N ALA A 5 -18.27 14.18 -13.72
CA ALA A 5 -18.92 13.39 -12.67
C ALA A 5 -18.32 11.97 -12.60
N HIS A 6 -17.92 11.40 -13.74
CA HIS A 6 -17.20 10.12 -13.78
C HIS A 6 -15.85 10.18 -13.07
N LEU A 7 -15.07 11.24 -13.30
CA LEU A 7 -13.77 11.42 -12.63
C LEU A 7 -13.92 11.67 -11.12
N TRP A 8 -14.96 12.40 -10.71
CA TRP A 8 -15.26 12.60 -9.29
C TRP A 8 -15.64 11.30 -8.58
N LEU A 9 -16.50 10.49 -9.18
CA LEU A 9 -16.85 9.17 -8.64
C LEU A 9 -15.62 8.27 -8.52
N PHE A 10 -14.75 8.30 -9.53
CA PHE A 10 -13.49 7.57 -9.49
C PHE A 10 -12.61 8.02 -8.32
N PHE A 11 -12.42 9.34 -8.16
CA PHE A 11 -11.66 9.90 -7.05
C PHE A 11 -12.21 9.46 -5.70
N VAL A 12 -13.53 9.52 -5.48
CA VAL A 12 -14.16 9.11 -4.21
C VAL A 12 -13.89 7.63 -3.91
N LEU A 13 -13.99 6.75 -4.91
CA LEU A 13 -13.68 5.33 -4.75
C LEU A 13 -12.20 5.09 -4.43
N VAL A 14 -11.30 5.74 -5.17
CA VAL A 14 -9.85 5.67 -4.93
C VAL A 14 -9.53 6.17 -3.51
N PHE A 15 -10.08 7.32 -3.11
CA PHE A 15 -9.89 7.88 -1.79
C PHE A 15 -10.35 6.90 -0.71
N GLY A 16 -11.56 6.35 -0.83
CA GLY A 16 -12.07 5.36 0.13
C GLY A 16 -11.17 4.12 0.25
N ILE A 17 -10.67 3.60 -0.87
CA ILE A 17 -9.81 2.42 -0.88
C ILE A 17 -8.42 2.70 -0.32
N VAL A 18 -7.83 3.86 -0.62
CA VAL A 18 -6.52 4.27 -0.12
C VAL A 18 -6.59 4.62 1.37
N ALA A 19 -7.67 5.28 1.81
CA ALA A 19 -7.90 5.63 3.21
C ALA A 19 -8.29 4.43 4.09
N LEU A 20 -8.75 3.32 3.50
CA LEU A 20 -9.04 2.11 4.25
C LEU A 20 -7.72 1.47 4.75
N PRO A 21 -7.60 1.19 6.07
CA PRO A 21 -6.41 0.56 6.63
C PRO A 21 -6.04 -0.73 5.90
N GLY A 22 -4.76 -0.85 5.57
CA GLY A 22 -4.23 -2.00 4.83
C GLY A 22 -2.71 -2.00 4.83
N LEU A 23 -2.13 -2.84 3.98
CA LEU A 23 -0.69 -3.13 3.94
C LEU A 23 0.17 -1.88 3.74
N ASP A 24 -0.14 -1.11 2.69
CA ASP A 24 0.55 0.13 2.35
C ASP A 24 0.52 1.15 3.51
N MET A 25 -0.66 1.37 4.09
CA MET A 25 -0.85 2.32 5.19
C MET A 25 -0.04 1.90 6.43
N ALA A 26 -0.10 0.62 6.80
CA ALA A 26 0.63 0.09 7.95
C ALA A 26 2.15 0.17 7.73
N PHE A 27 2.62 -0.10 6.51
CA PHE A 27 4.03 0.02 6.15
C PHE A 27 4.51 1.47 6.23
N VAL A 28 3.77 2.43 5.65
CA VAL A 28 4.11 3.86 5.71
C VAL A 28 4.16 4.36 7.16
N LEU A 29 3.17 4.00 7.96
CA LEU A 29 3.12 4.39 9.36
C LEU A 29 4.31 3.80 10.13
N ALA A 30 4.61 2.52 9.95
CA ALA A 30 5.76 1.87 10.59
C ALA A 30 7.10 2.52 10.16
N SER A 31 7.29 2.77 8.87
CA SER A 31 8.48 3.47 8.36
C SER A 31 8.60 4.89 8.91
N SER A 32 7.49 5.61 9.03
CA SER A 32 7.49 6.97 9.58
C SER A 32 7.77 7.00 11.08
N LEU A 33 7.23 6.05 11.84
CA LEU A 33 7.43 5.97 13.29
C LEU A 33 8.85 5.51 13.65
N GLY A 34 9.41 4.58 12.86
CA GLY A 34 10.75 4.03 13.10
C GLY A 34 11.89 4.88 12.55
N GLY A 35 11.75 5.37 11.32
CA GLY A 35 12.81 6.10 10.59
C GLY A 35 12.49 7.57 10.33
N GLY A 36 11.41 8.10 10.93
CA GLY A 36 10.98 9.49 10.76
C GLY A 36 10.47 9.82 9.35
N ARG A 37 10.31 11.12 9.09
CA ARG A 37 9.76 11.64 7.84
C ARG A 37 10.45 11.12 6.58
N ASN A 38 11.78 11.03 6.56
CA ASN A 38 12.52 10.59 5.37
C ASN A 38 12.24 9.14 5.00
N ALA A 39 12.23 8.23 5.99
CA ALA A 39 11.86 6.84 5.78
C ALA A 39 10.38 6.72 5.36
N GLY A 40 9.49 7.48 6.00
CA GLY A 40 8.07 7.54 5.62
C GLY A 40 7.84 7.99 4.18
N LEU A 41 8.45 9.11 3.76
CA LEU A 41 8.34 9.60 2.38
C LEU A 41 8.94 8.64 1.36
N SER A 42 10.04 7.97 1.72
CA SER A 42 10.64 6.93 0.88
C SER A 42 9.71 5.73 0.69
N ALA A 43 9.01 5.30 1.75
CA ALA A 43 7.98 4.27 1.68
C ALA A 43 6.83 4.68 0.75
N VAL A 44 6.34 5.92 0.87
CA VAL A 44 5.30 6.47 0.00
C VAL A 44 5.74 6.47 -1.46
N ALA A 45 6.96 6.93 -1.75
CA ALA A 45 7.50 6.91 -3.11
C ALA A 45 7.57 5.49 -3.69
N GLY A 46 7.96 4.50 -2.88
CA GLY A 46 7.96 3.09 -3.26
C GLY A 46 6.56 2.58 -3.59
N ILE A 47 5.59 2.85 -2.71
CA ILE A 47 4.19 2.45 -2.88
C ILE A 47 3.55 3.07 -4.12
N VAL A 48 3.77 4.36 -4.35
CA VAL A 48 3.29 5.07 -5.55
C VAL A 48 3.92 4.48 -6.81
N SER A 49 5.21 4.13 -6.77
CA SER A 49 5.88 3.49 -7.90
C SER A 49 5.28 2.11 -8.21
N GLY A 50 4.97 1.32 -7.17
CA GLY A 50 4.20 0.08 -7.33
C GLY A 50 2.80 0.32 -7.89
N GLY A 51 2.12 1.38 -7.44
CA GLY A 51 0.82 1.81 -7.94
C GLY A 51 0.84 2.14 -9.44
N ALA A 52 1.89 2.82 -9.90
CA ALA A 52 2.10 3.09 -11.32
C ALA A 52 2.26 1.80 -12.13
N CYS A 53 2.97 0.80 -11.60
CA CYS A 53 3.06 -0.52 -12.24
C CYS A 53 1.68 -1.18 -12.36
N HIS A 54 0.84 -1.11 -11.33
CA HIS A 54 -0.54 -1.63 -11.39
C HIS A 54 -1.37 -0.96 -12.49
N VAL A 55 -1.25 0.38 -12.63
CA VAL A 55 -1.93 1.12 -13.70
C VAL A 55 -1.46 0.67 -15.08
N VAL A 56 -0.15 0.45 -15.28
CA VAL A 56 0.39 -0.07 -16.55
C VAL A 56 -0.15 -1.47 -16.85
N VAL A 57 -0.16 -2.35 -15.85
CA VAL A 57 -0.70 -3.72 -15.96
C VAL A 57 -2.21 -3.69 -16.28
N ALA A 58 -2.96 -2.76 -15.70
CA ALA A 58 -4.39 -2.58 -15.99
C ALA A 58 -4.63 -2.00 -17.39
N ALA A 59 -3.86 -0.98 -17.78
CA ALA A 59 -3.99 -0.29 -19.07
C ALA A 59 -3.65 -1.18 -20.27
N THR A 60 -2.71 -2.11 -20.10
CA THR A 60 -2.35 -3.12 -21.12
C THR A 60 -3.30 -4.32 -21.15
N GLY A 61 -4.25 -4.40 -20.20
CA GLY A 61 -5.14 -5.55 -20.03
C GLY A 61 -4.45 -6.77 -19.43
N ALA A 62 -3.16 -6.70 -19.10
CA ALA A 62 -2.41 -7.81 -18.51
C ALA A 62 -3.01 -8.24 -17.15
N ALA A 63 -3.70 -7.34 -16.44
CA ALA A 63 -4.43 -7.68 -15.22
C ALA A 63 -5.47 -8.81 -15.46
N VAL A 64 -6.09 -8.88 -16.64
CA VAL A 64 -7.10 -9.90 -17.00
C VAL A 64 -6.54 -11.32 -16.91
N LEU A 65 -5.23 -11.51 -17.09
CA LEU A 65 -4.58 -12.82 -16.91
C LEU A 65 -4.78 -13.39 -15.50
N LEU A 66 -4.90 -12.53 -14.49
CA LEU A 66 -5.19 -12.95 -13.11
C LEU A 66 -6.64 -13.49 -12.95
N GLN A 67 -7.57 -13.10 -13.82
CA GLN A 67 -8.92 -13.67 -13.87
C GLN A 67 -8.95 -15.01 -14.62
N VAL A 68 -8.14 -15.13 -15.68
CA VAL A 68 -8.06 -16.34 -16.50
C VAL A 68 -7.25 -17.45 -15.81
N VAL A 69 -6.30 -17.08 -14.96
CA VAL A 69 -5.44 -18.01 -14.21
C VAL A 69 -5.63 -17.77 -12.70
N PRO A 70 -6.70 -18.33 -12.09
CA PRO A 70 -6.98 -18.17 -10.66
C PRO A 70 -5.78 -18.54 -9.76
N ALA A 71 -5.00 -19.55 -10.16
CA ALA A 71 -3.80 -19.97 -9.45
C ALA A 71 -2.74 -18.86 -9.33
N ALA A 72 -2.62 -17.97 -10.32
CA ALA A 72 -1.68 -16.85 -10.28
C ALA A 72 -2.12 -15.78 -9.29
N PHE A 73 -3.42 -15.49 -9.22
CA PHE A 73 -3.99 -14.58 -8.23
C PHE A 73 -3.86 -15.13 -6.81
N ASN A 74 -4.12 -16.42 -6.62
CA ASN A 74 -3.91 -17.13 -5.36
C ASN A 74 -2.43 -17.07 -4.94
N LEU A 75 -1.49 -17.40 -5.83
CA LEU A 75 -0.06 -17.33 -5.53
C LEU A 75 0.35 -15.92 -5.08
N LEU A 76 -0.13 -14.89 -5.75
CA LEU A 76 0.10 -13.50 -5.37
C LEU A 76 -0.48 -13.18 -3.99
N LEU A 77 -1.70 -13.63 -3.69
CA LEU A 77 -2.33 -13.50 -2.37
C LEU A 77 -1.48 -14.14 -1.27
N TRP A 78 -1.04 -15.38 -1.47
CA TRP A 78 -0.18 -16.10 -0.53
C TRP A 78 1.15 -15.38 -0.31
N LEU A 79 1.82 -14.94 -1.39
CA LEU A 79 3.08 -14.21 -1.30
C LEU A 79 2.92 -12.89 -0.56
N GLY A 80 1.85 -12.13 -0.84
CA GLY A 80 1.56 -10.89 -0.15
C GLY A 80 1.22 -11.09 1.32
N ALA A 81 0.40 -12.08 1.64
CA ALA A 81 0.08 -12.42 3.02
C ALA A 81 1.34 -12.83 3.80
N LEU A 82 2.21 -13.67 3.23
CA LEU A 82 3.44 -14.09 3.88
C LEU A 82 4.42 -12.92 4.09
N TYR A 83 4.59 -12.07 3.08
CA TYR A 83 5.45 -10.89 3.17
C TYR A 83 4.98 -9.91 4.25
N VAL A 84 3.66 -9.68 4.33
CA VAL A 84 3.05 -8.82 5.35
C VAL A 84 3.15 -9.45 6.73
N ALA A 85 2.91 -10.75 6.85
CA ALA A 85 3.06 -11.46 8.12
C ALA A 85 4.51 -11.36 8.61
N TRP A 86 5.49 -11.44 7.71
CA TRP A 86 6.90 -11.26 8.05
C TRP A 86 7.19 -9.84 8.58
N ILE A 87 6.71 -8.80 7.89
CA ILE A 87 6.83 -7.40 8.36
C ILE A 87 6.11 -7.20 9.70
N GLY A 88 4.85 -7.62 9.79
CA GLY A 88 4.04 -7.50 11.01
C GLY A 88 4.66 -8.24 12.19
N PHE A 89 5.24 -9.42 11.96
CA PHE A 89 5.91 -10.19 13.00
C PHE A 89 7.22 -9.53 13.47
N SER A 90 7.98 -8.91 12.57
CA SER A 90 9.18 -8.14 12.95
C SER A 90 8.83 -6.94 13.86
N LEU A 91 7.74 -6.22 13.54
CA LEU A 91 7.19 -5.15 14.36
C LEU A 91 6.69 -5.68 15.72
N PHE A 92 5.99 -6.83 15.70
CA PHE A 92 5.43 -7.45 16.90
C PHE A 92 6.51 -7.91 17.90
N ARG A 93 7.62 -8.48 17.41
CA ARG A 93 8.73 -8.93 18.27
C ARG A 93 9.54 -7.79 18.88
N GLY A 94 9.21 -6.53 18.58
CA GLY A 94 9.97 -5.36 19.04
C GLY A 94 11.39 -5.31 18.46
N GLY A 95 11.66 -6.10 17.41
CA GLY A 95 12.98 -6.22 16.83
C GLY A 95 13.26 -5.07 15.87
N ALA A 96 14.18 -4.17 16.26
CA ALA A 96 14.98 -3.26 15.43
C ALA A 96 14.26 -2.31 14.43
N ALA A 97 12.95 -2.41 14.19
CA ALA A 97 12.23 -1.47 13.33
C ALA A 97 11.96 -0.12 14.02
N PHE A 98 12.00 -0.09 15.36
CA PHE A 98 11.88 1.13 16.18
C PHE A 98 13.21 1.59 16.80
N THR A 99 14.29 0.85 16.58
CA THR A 99 15.64 1.19 17.04
C THR A 99 16.61 0.89 15.91
N ALA A 100 16.58 1.72 14.87
CA ALA A 100 17.69 1.80 13.93
C ALA A 100 18.94 2.20 14.73
N SER A 101 20.02 1.44 14.57
CA SER A 101 21.34 1.83 15.06
C SER A 101 21.71 3.16 14.37
N PRO A 102 22.27 4.18 15.06
CA PRO A 102 22.48 5.52 14.51
C PRO A 102 23.43 5.67 13.31
N LEU A 103 23.91 4.57 12.71
CA LEU A 103 24.92 4.55 11.65
C LEU A 103 24.40 4.14 10.25
N GLU A 104 23.09 3.96 10.03
CA GLU A 104 22.55 3.35 8.77
C GLU A 104 21.61 4.24 7.90
N GLY A 105 21.48 5.53 8.20
CA GLY A 105 20.44 6.42 7.64
C GLY A 105 20.41 6.61 6.10
N GLU A 106 21.50 6.33 5.37
CA GLU A 106 21.53 6.43 3.90
C GLU A 106 21.21 5.09 3.19
N ARG A 107 21.49 3.94 3.81
CA ARG A 107 21.12 2.61 3.28
C ARG A 107 19.64 2.29 3.55
N GLU A 108 19.02 2.97 4.51
CA GLU A 108 17.63 2.75 4.93
C GLU A 108 16.59 3.25 3.92
N THR A 109 16.81 4.39 3.26
CA THR A 109 15.79 4.97 2.36
C THR A 109 15.60 4.15 1.09
N SER A 110 16.67 3.81 0.37
CA SER A 110 16.58 2.95 -0.83
C SER A 110 15.98 1.56 -0.50
N ALA A 111 16.36 0.97 0.64
CA ALA A 111 15.76 -0.27 1.10
C ALA A 111 14.25 -0.10 1.42
N THR A 112 13.87 1.00 2.07
CA THR A 112 12.49 1.34 2.40
C THR A 112 11.64 1.60 1.16
N PHE A 113 12.18 2.30 0.16
CA PHE A 113 11.55 2.46 -1.15
C PHE A 113 11.26 1.10 -1.80
N ARG A 114 12.29 0.22 -1.89
CA ARG A 114 12.13 -1.11 -2.51
C ARG A 114 11.09 -1.95 -1.76
N ARG A 115 11.11 -1.92 -0.42
CA ARG A 115 10.11 -2.60 0.41
C ARG A 115 8.72 -2.01 0.22
N GLY A 116 8.58 -0.69 0.11
CA GLY A 116 7.31 -0.03 -0.19
C GLY A 116 6.74 -0.44 -1.55
N MET A 117 7.60 -0.49 -2.58
CA MET A 117 7.21 -0.97 -3.91
C MET A 117 6.75 -2.43 -3.87
N VAL A 118 7.53 -3.32 -3.24
CA VAL A 118 7.14 -4.73 -3.07
C VAL A 118 5.86 -4.88 -2.26
N THR A 119 5.69 -4.10 -1.18
CA THR A 119 4.47 -4.09 -0.36
C THR A 119 3.25 -3.78 -1.21
N ASN A 120 3.31 -2.73 -2.04
CA ASN A 120 2.21 -2.36 -2.90
C ASN A 120 1.99 -3.34 -4.06
N LEU A 121 3.07 -3.87 -4.66
CA LEU A 121 2.99 -4.89 -5.71
C LEU A 121 2.45 -6.23 -5.20
N LEU A 122 2.56 -6.50 -3.91
CA LEU A 122 1.97 -7.69 -3.29
C LEU A 122 0.60 -7.40 -2.66
N ASN A 123 0.06 -6.18 -2.84
CA ASN A 123 -1.17 -5.78 -2.20
C ASN A 123 -2.39 -6.25 -3.01
N PRO A 124 -3.13 -7.28 -2.56
CA PRO A 124 -4.26 -7.81 -3.33
C PRO A 124 -5.39 -6.79 -3.48
N LYS A 125 -5.50 -5.81 -2.55
CA LYS A 125 -6.47 -4.71 -2.65
C LYS A 125 -6.25 -3.91 -3.94
N ALA A 126 -5.00 -3.68 -4.33
CA ALA A 126 -4.66 -2.93 -5.54
C ALA A 126 -5.09 -3.69 -6.80
N TYR A 127 -4.80 -4.99 -6.89
CA TYR A 127 -5.23 -5.81 -8.04
C TYR A 127 -6.74 -5.97 -8.13
N LEU A 128 -7.42 -6.18 -7.00
CA LEU A 128 -8.88 -6.24 -6.98
C LEU A 128 -9.49 -4.94 -7.51
N PHE A 129 -8.92 -3.78 -7.15
CA PHE A 129 -9.33 -2.50 -7.71
C PHE A 129 -9.05 -2.41 -9.22
N MET A 130 -7.85 -2.80 -9.66
CA MET A 130 -7.46 -2.77 -11.08
C MET A 130 -8.30 -3.71 -11.96
N LEU A 131 -8.79 -4.82 -11.39
CA LEU A 131 -9.64 -5.78 -12.08
C LEU A 131 -11.12 -5.36 -12.07
N ALA A 132 -11.62 -4.97 -10.91
CA ALA A 132 -13.05 -4.76 -10.71
C ALA A 132 -13.48 -3.34 -11.04
N VAL A 133 -12.69 -2.33 -10.68
CA VAL A 133 -13.12 -0.92 -10.71
C VAL A 133 -12.49 -0.18 -11.88
N PHE A 134 -11.16 -0.23 -12.03
CA PHE A 134 -10.42 0.56 -13.02
C PHE A 134 -10.97 0.47 -14.46
N PRO A 135 -11.29 -0.72 -15.02
CA PRO A 135 -11.76 -0.82 -16.39
C PRO A 135 -13.16 -0.21 -16.59
N GLN A 136 -13.98 -0.13 -15.54
CA GLN A 136 -15.33 0.44 -15.61
C GLN A 136 -15.35 1.95 -15.85
N PHE A 137 -14.20 2.61 -15.62
CA PHE A 137 -14.01 4.05 -15.83
C PHE A 137 -13.35 4.38 -17.16
N LEU A 138 -12.92 3.38 -17.93
CA LEU A 138 -12.44 3.57 -19.31
C LEU A 138 -13.64 3.50 -20.26
N ARG A 139 -13.94 4.60 -20.96
CA ARG A 139 -15.03 4.67 -21.94
C ARG A 139 -14.48 5.03 -23.32
N PRO A 140 -14.61 4.17 -24.34
CA PRO A 140 -14.14 4.51 -25.70
C PRO A 140 -14.72 5.83 -26.23
N GLU A 141 -15.92 6.21 -25.78
CA GLU A 141 -16.60 7.46 -26.12
C GLU A 141 -15.86 8.73 -25.65
N TYR A 142 -14.99 8.63 -24.64
CA TYR A 142 -14.23 9.77 -24.10
C TYR A 142 -12.84 9.93 -24.74
N GLY A 143 -12.57 9.22 -25.84
CA GLY A 143 -11.31 9.28 -26.58
C GLY A 143 -10.36 8.12 -26.25
N PRO A 144 -9.06 8.23 -26.58
CA PRO A 144 -8.12 7.13 -26.44
C PRO A 144 -8.02 6.62 -24.99
N THR A 145 -8.19 5.32 -24.79
CA THR A 145 -8.21 4.68 -23.47
C THR A 145 -6.89 4.80 -22.71
N TRP A 146 -5.76 4.93 -23.42
CA TRP A 146 -4.45 5.13 -22.79
C TRP A 146 -4.32 6.52 -22.14
N ILE A 147 -4.94 7.56 -22.71
CA ILE A 147 -4.98 8.91 -22.12
C ILE A 147 -5.84 8.87 -20.86
N GLN A 148 -7.00 8.23 -20.94
CA GLN A 148 -7.88 8.04 -19.79
C GLN A 148 -7.15 7.28 -18.67
N ALA A 149 -6.46 6.18 -19.00
CA ALA A 149 -5.68 5.40 -18.03
C ALA A 149 -4.58 6.25 -17.35
N LEU A 150 -3.95 7.17 -18.10
CA LEU A 150 -2.96 8.09 -17.55
C LEU A 150 -3.61 9.09 -16.58
N VAL A 151 -4.76 9.67 -16.94
CA VAL A 151 -5.53 10.57 -16.05
C VAL A 151 -5.97 9.85 -14.77
N LEU A 152 -6.55 8.64 -14.89
CA LEU A 152 -6.93 7.82 -13.74
C LEU A 152 -5.72 7.45 -12.89
N GLY A 153 -4.58 7.13 -13.52
CA GLY A 153 -3.31 6.86 -12.84
C GLY A 153 -2.77 8.06 -12.06
N VAL A 154 -2.91 9.27 -12.59
CA VAL A 154 -2.59 10.53 -11.89
C VAL A 154 -3.50 10.71 -10.68
N ILE A 155 -4.81 10.48 -10.81
CA ILE A 155 -5.75 10.55 -9.67
C ILE A 155 -5.36 9.57 -8.56
N ILE A 156 -5.03 8.32 -8.91
CA ILE A 156 -4.56 7.31 -7.95
C ILE A 156 -3.28 7.80 -7.25
N THR A 157 -2.30 8.24 -8.03
CA THR A 157 -1.00 8.69 -7.53
C THR A 157 -1.14 9.86 -6.56
N LEU A 158 -1.88 10.90 -6.95
CA LEU A 158 -2.09 12.08 -6.11
C LEU A 158 -2.85 11.73 -4.83
N THR A 159 -3.83 10.83 -4.91
CA THR A 159 -4.58 10.38 -3.74
C THR A 159 -3.70 9.58 -2.78
N GLN A 160 -2.86 8.66 -3.29
CA GLN A 160 -1.88 7.93 -2.49
C GLN A 160 -0.88 8.85 -1.81
N VAL A 161 -0.31 9.81 -2.56
CA VAL A 161 0.64 10.79 -2.01
C VAL A 161 -0.03 11.64 -0.93
N ALA A 162 -1.26 12.10 -1.14
CA ALA A 162 -1.97 12.92 -0.17
C ALA A 162 -2.28 12.14 1.12
N VAL A 163 -2.92 10.97 1.00
CA VAL A 163 -3.34 10.17 2.16
C VAL A 163 -2.12 9.63 2.91
N TYR A 164 -1.19 8.99 2.22
CA TYR A 164 -0.03 8.40 2.89
C TYR A 164 0.98 9.46 3.32
N GLY A 165 1.12 10.56 2.59
CA GLY A 165 1.91 11.72 3.02
C GLY A 165 1.38 12.32 4.32
N ALA A 166 0.06 12.45 4.49
CA ALA A 166 -0.52 12.88 5.76
C ALA A 166 -0.17 11.92 6.92
N ILE A 167 -0.16 10.62 6.66
CA ILE A 167 0.22 9.60 7.64
C ILE A 167 1.68 9.73 8.04
N VAL A 168 2.57 10.05 7.09
CA VAL A 168 3.98 10.33 7.40
C VAL A 168 4.10 11.54 8.34
N LEU A 169 3.35 12.62 8.09
CA LEU A 169 3.39 13.79 8.97
C LEU A 169 2.89 13.48 10.38
N VAL A 170 1.82 12.68 10.50
CA VAL A 170 1.28 12.23 11.79
C VAL A 170 2.28 11.32 12.51
N GLY A 171 2.87 10.36 11.79
CA GLY A 171 3.85 9.43 12.35
C GLY A 171 5.12 10.14 12.84
N ASP A 172 5.68 11.02 12.02
CA ASP A 172 6.86 11.82 12.38
C ASP A 172 6.58 12.74 13.57
N GLY A 173 5.42 13.40 13.61
CA GLY A 173 5.02 14.24 14.75
C GLY A 173 4.84 13.47 16.06
N ALA A 174 4.39 12.21 16.01
CA ALA A 174 4.24 11.35 17.18
C ALA A 174 5.58 10.78 17.69
N ARG A 175 6.65 10.86 16.89
CA ARG A 175 7.93 10.20 17.16
C ARG A 175 8.60 10.71 18.44
N GLY A 176 8.68 12.02 18.66
CA GLY A 176 9.32 12.58 19.86
C GLY A 176 8.62 12.16 21.16
N TRP A 177 7.29 12.02 21.13
CA TRP A 177 6.53 11.48 22.26
C TRP A 177 6.76 9.97 22.45
N LEU A 178 6.90 9.21 21.37
CA LEU A 178 7.17 7.77 21.42
C LEU A 178 8.59 7.45 21.90
N GLU A 179 9.58 8.25 21.50
CA GLU A 179 10.96 8.13 21.97
C GLU A 179 11.08 8.38 23.48
N SER A 180 10.27 9.30 24.02
CA SER A 180 10.18 9.56 25.47
C SER A 180 9.31 8.54 26.22
N ASN A 181 8.57 7.67 25.53
CA ASN A 181 7.69 6.67 26.13
C ASN A 181 7.93 5.24 25.55
N PRO A 182 8.99 4.54 25.97
CA PRO A 182 9.37 3.23 25.43
C PRO A 182 8.26 2.16 25.52
N ARG A 183 7.43 2.21 26.57
CA ARG A 183 6.27 1.32 26.71
C ARG A 183 5.19 1.59 25.66
N ALA A 184 4.92 2.85 25.36
CA ALA A 184 3.95 3.24 24.32
C ALA A 184 4.48 2.88 22.92
N SER A 185 5.76 3.13 22.66
CA SER A 185 6.42 2.72 21.41
C SER A 185 6.32 1.21 21.18
N ALA A 186 6.65 0.41 22.20
CA ALA A 186 6.50 -1.04 22.13
C ALA A 186 5.04 -1.49 21.96
N ALA A 187 4.08 -0.83 22.61
CA ALA A 187 2.66 -1.15 22.48
C ALA A 187 2.12 -0.84 21.08
N ILE A 188 2.46 0.32 20.51
CA ILE A 188 2.05 0.70 19.15
C ILE A 188 2.71 -0.21 18.12
N GLY A 189 4.01 -0.49 18.24
CA GLY A 189 4.71 -1.43 17.36
C GLY A 189 4.10 -2.83 17.40
N ARG A 190 3.75 -3.34 18.59
CA ARG A 190 3.05 -4.61 18.77
C ARG A 190 1.64 -4.59 18.19
N GLY A 191 0.90 -3.51 18.38
CA GLY A 191 -0.45 -3.34 17.85
C GLY A 191 -0.48 -3.32 16.32
N LEU A 192 0.41 -2.55 15.70
CA LEU A 192 0.58 -2.50 14.24
C LEU A 192 1.03 -3.86 13.70
N GLY A 193 2.00 -4.49 14.35
CA GLY A 193 2.47 -5.82 13.99
C GLY A 193 1.37 -6.88 14.05
N ALA A 194 0.60 -6.89 15.15
CA ALA A 194 -0.54 -7.79 15.33
C ALA A 194 -1.65 -7.54 14.29
N LEU A 195 -1.95 -6.29 13.98
CA LEU A 195 -2.92 -5.93 12.94
C LEU A 195 -2.47 -6.44 11.56
N MET A 196 -1.20 -6.25 11.19
CA MET A 196 -0.67 -6.73 9.91
C MET A 196 -0.70 -8.25 9.82
N VAL A 197 -0.30 -8.96 10.88
CA VAL A 197 -0.39 -10.42 10.96
C VAL A 197 -1.85 -10.88 10.87
N LEU A 198 -2.77 -10.22 11.58
CA LEU A 198 -4.20 -10.52 11.53
C LEU A 198 -4.75 -10.35 10.10
N VAL A 199 -4.43 -9.24 9.44
CA VAL A 199 -4.85 -8.98 8.06
C VAL A 199 -4.30 -10.05 7.12
N ALA A 200 -3.04 -10.45 7.26
CA ALA A 200 -2.44 -11.53 6.48
C ALA A 200 -3.16 -12.88 6.71
N VAL A 201 -3.41 -13.25 7.96
CA VAL A 201 -4.13 -14.49 8.31
C VAL A 201 -5.56 -14.48 7.78
N LEU A 202 -6.28 -13.37 7.93
CA LEU A 202 -7.65 -13.23 7.41
C LEU A 202 -7.68 -13.30 5.88
N THR A 203 -6.68 -12.74 5.21
CA THR A 203 -6.54 -12.79 3.75
C THR A 203 -6.42 -14.24 3.27
N VAL A 204 -5.53 -15.01 3.89
CA VAL A 204 -5.33 -16.44 3.60
C VAL A 204 -6.56 -17.27 3.96
N PHE A 205 -7.16 -17.03 5.13
CA PHE A 205 -8.31 -17.80 5.59
C PHE A 205 -9.55 -17.59 4.72
N LYS A 206 -9.75 -16.37 4.21
CA LYS A 206 -10.83 -16.08 3.28
C LYS A 206 -10.62 -16.80 1.95
N GLU A 207 -9.38 -16.82 1.43
CA GLU A 207 -9.03 -17.53 0.20
C GLU A 207 -9.30 -19.04 0.34
N TRP A 208 -8.85 -19.65 1.44
CA TRP A 208 -9.07 -21.07 1.73
C TRP A 208 -10.56 -21.46 1.77
N ARG A 209 -11.44 -20.57 2.25
CA ARG A 209 -12.89 -20.81 2.29
C ARG A 209 -13.59 -20.58 0.95
N SER A 210 -12.95 -19.89 0.02
CA SER A 210 -13.49 -19.59 -1.32
C SER A 210 -12.97 -20.50 -2.43
N ALA A 211 -11.99 -21.34 -2.12
CA ALA A 211 -11.48 -22.41 -2.98
C ALA A 211 -12.24 -23.72 -2.73
#